data_AF-A0A7V3BIL1-F1
#
_entry.id   AF-A0A7V3BIL1-F1
#
_cell.length_a   1.000
_cell.length_b   1.000
_cell.length_c   1.000
_cell.angle_alpha   90.00
_cell.angle_beta   90.00
_cell.angle_gamma   90.00
#
_symmetry.space_group_name_H-M   'P 1'
#
loop_
_entity.id
_entity.type
_entity.pdbx_description
1 polymer ?
#
loop_
_entity_poly.entity_id
_entity_poly.type
_entity_poly.pdbx_seq_one_letter_code
_entity_poly.pdbx_strand_id
1 'polypeptide(L)'
;MDRLWALYEHWCMEELINLRDFILRVKSGEFGSFSRDEVIALLREVEANILANIELKAMEDPELEALKEDRMAETSQEIEELVAEWDR
;
A
#
# COMPACT_ATOMS: atom_id res chain seq x y z
N MET A 1 14.47 -2.56 -3.41
CA MET A 1 13.60 -1.94 -2.37
C MET A 1 13.74 -0.43 -2.29
N ASP A 2 14.87 0.15 -1.86
CA ASP A 2 15.01 1.59 -1.59
C ASP A 2 14.52 2.52 -2.72
N ARG A 3 14.80 2.16 -3.97
CA ARG A 3 14.32 2.92 -5.15
C ARG A 3 12.81 2.86 -5.34
N LEU A 4 12.20 1.68 -5.13
CA LEU A 4 10.77 1.48 -5.29
C LEU A 4 9.98 2.17 -4.16
N TRP A 5 10.54 2.15 -2.95
CA TRP A 5 10.04 2.89 -1.80
C TRP A 5 10.02 4.40 -2.05
N ALA A 6 11.12 4.98 -2.53
CA ALA A 6 11.18 6.41 -2.85
C ALA A 6 10.18 6.83 -3.93
N LEU A 7 9.91 5.95 -4.91
CA LEU A 7 8.87 6.19 -5.92
C LEU A 7 7.47 6.15 -5.30
N TYR A 8 7.21 5.22 -4.39
CA TYR A 8 5.96 5.16 -3.65
C TYR A 8 5.75 6.43 -2.82
N GLU A 9 6.75 6.86 -2.06
CA GLU A 9 6.68 8.09 -1.25
C GLU A 9 6.34 9.30 -2.12
N HIS A 10 7.09 9.51 -3.20
CA HIS A 10 6.84 10.65 -4.09
C HIS A 10 5.45 10.59 -4.72
N TRP A 11 5.09 9.48 -5.37
CA TRP A 11 3.85 9.44 -6.16
C TRP A 11 2.60 9.27 -5.30
N CYS A 12 2.64 8.45 -4.25
CA CYS A 12 1.46 8.14 -3.45
C CYS A 12 1.27 9.10 -2.28
N MET A 13 2.37 9.55 -1.64
CA MET A 13 2.28 10.40 -0.44
C MET A 13 2.39 11.90 -0.77
N GLU A 14 3.22 12.29 -1.74
CA GLU A 14 3.37 13.71 -2.14
C GLU A 14 2.37 14.09 -3.24
N GLU A 15 2.32 13.31 -4.32
CA GLU A 15 1.46 13.58 -5.49
C GLU A 15 0.04 12.98 -5.38
N LEU A 16 -0.25 12.29 -4.27
CA LEU A 16 -1.57 11.72 -3.92
C LEU A 16 -2.16 10.76 -4.98
N ILE A 17 -1.30 10.09 -5.74
CA ILE A 17 -1.72 9.00 -6.63
C ILE A 17 -2.15 7.81 -5.76
N ASN A 18 -3.26 7.16 -6.13
CA ASN A 18 -3.69 5.97 -5.41
C ASN A 18 -2.72 4.80 -5.66
N LEU A 19 -2.60 3.91 -4.67
CA LEU A 19 -1.65 2.80 -4.72
C LEU A 19 -1.86 1.89 -5.94
N ARG A 20 -3.11 1.65 -6.35
CA ARG A 20 -3.43 0.79 -7.49
C ARG A 20 -2.88 1.35 -8.81
N ASP A 21 -3.10 2.63 -9.08
CA ASP A 21 -2.60 3.33 -10.26
C ASP A 21 -1.08 3.36 -10.27
N PHE A 22 -0.46 3.59 -9.10
CA PHE A 22 0.99 3.50 -8.96
C PHE A 22 1.52 2.11 -9.34
N ILE A 23 0.91 1.03 -8.83
CA ILE A 23 1.31 -0.34 -9.16
C ILE A 23 1.11 -0.67 -10.63
N LEU A 24 0.04 -0.17 -11.27
CA LEU A 24 -0.16 -0.31 -12.72
C LEU A 24 0.96 0.38 -13.52
N ARG A 25 1.38 1.58 -13.10
CA ARG A 25 2.51 2.30 -13.72
C ARG A 25 3.83 1.55 -13.52
N VAL A 26 4.08 1.01 -12.33
CA VAL A 26 5.23 0.13 -12.07
C VAL A 26 5.19 -1.13 -12.97
N LYS A 27 4.02 -1.78 -13.11
CA LYS A 27 3.84 -2.98 -13.96
C LYS A 27 4.08 -2.69 -15.43
N SER A 28 3.70 -1.50 -15.89
CA SER A 28 3.92 -1.05 -17.27
C SER A 28 5.41 -0.81 -17.60
N GLY A 29 6.28 -0.77 -16.60
CA GLY A 29 7.71 -0.48 -16.75
C GLY A 29 8.04 1.01 -16.85
N GLU A 30 7.09 1.90 -16.55
CA GLU A 30 7.29 3.36 -16.61
C GLU A 30 8.51 3.83 -15.80
N PHE A 31 8.76 3.19 -14.66
CA PHE A 31 9.86 3.51 -13.76
C PHE A 31 11.06 2.56 -13.92
N GLY A 32 11.08 1.77 -15.00
CA GLY A 32 11.99 0.64 -15.20
C GLY A 32 11.46 -0.66 -14.60
N SER A 33 12.30 -1.70 -14.63
CA SER A 33 11.92 -3.04 -14.19
C SER A 33 12.17 -3.25 -12.69
N PHE A 34 11.22 -3.89 -12.02
CA PHE A 34 11.34 -4.36 -10.65
C PHE A 34 11.02 -5.85 -10.60
N SER A 35 11.67 -6.57 -9.70
CA SER A 35 11.33 -7.97 -9.47
C SER A 35 9.99 -8.10 -8.77
N ARG A 36 9.35 -9.27 -8.93
CA ARG A 36 8.14 -9.63 -8.20
C ARG A 36 8.30 -9.47 -6.69
N ASP A 37 9.39 -9.99 -6.15
CA ASP A 37 9.64 -9.98 -4.71
C ASP A 37 9.82 -8.55 -4.18
N GLU A 38 10.39 -7.63 -4.96
CA GLU A 38 10.48 -6.22 -4.59
C GLU A 38 9.11 -5.54 -4.52
N VAL A 39 8.22 -5.83 -5.49
CA VAL A 39 6.89 -5.22 -5.51
C VAL A 39 6.01 -5.79 -4.41
N ILE A 40 6.08 -7.09 -4.15
CA ILE A 40 5.36 -7.71 -3.03
C ILE A 40 5.89 -7.19 -1.69
N ALA A 41 7.22 -7.07 -1.53
CA ALA A 41 7.80 -6.50 -0.32
C ALA A 41 7.32 -5.06 -0.08
N LEU A 42 7.26 -4.23 -1.14
CA LEU A 42 6.67 -2.89 -1.04
C LEU A 42 5.21 -2.95 -0.56
N LEU A 43 4.36 -3.76 -1.20
CA LEU A 43 2.94 -3.85 -0.87
C LEU A 43 2.71 -4.26 0.59
N ARG A 44 3.52 -5.19 1.11
CA ARG A 44 3.45 -5.61 2.52
C ARG A 44 3.95 -4.54 3.48
N GLU A 45 4.97 -3.79 3.11
CA GLU A 45 5.45 -2.66 3.90
C GLU A 45 4.40 -1.54 3.95
N VAL A 46 3.74 -1.25 2.82
CA VAL A 46 2.64 -0.28 2.76
C VAL A 46 1.46 -0.74 3.61
N GLU A 47 1.08 -2.02 3.53
CA GLU A 47 0.06 -2.63 4.38
C GLU A 47 0.39 -2.41 5.87
N ALA A 48 1.59 -2.81 6.30
CA ALA A 48 2.02 -2.65 7.69
C ALA A 48 1.94 -1.19 8.17
N ASN A 49 2.35 -0.23 7.34
CA ASN A 49 2.28 1.19 7.67
C ASN A 49 0.85 1.72 7.77
N ILE A 50 -0.06 1.30 6.88
CA ILE A 50 -1.47 1.71 6.93
C ILE A 50 -2.15 1.10 8.16
N LEU A 51 -1.92 -0.19 8.44
CA LEU A 51 -2.49 -0.86 9.62
C LEU A 51 -2.01 -0.20 10.92
N ALA A 52 -0.71 0.12 11.04
CA ALA A 52 -0.19 0.85 12.18
C ALA A 52 -0.81 2.25 12.32
N ASN A 53 -1.10 2.94 11.21
CA ASN A 53 -1.78 4.24 11.23
C ASN A 53 -3.23 4.12 11.70
N ILE A 54 -3.95 3.08 11.27
CA ILE A 54 -5.32 2.79 11.70
C ILE A 54 -5.34 2.53 13.20
N GLU A 55 -4.44 1.69 13.71
CA GLU A 55 -4.32 1.43 15.16
C GLU A 55 -4.04 2.70 15.95
N LEU A 56 -3.09 3.53 15.51
CA LEU A 56 -2.77 4.78 16.17
C LEU A 56 -3.97 5.72 16.24
N LYS A 57 -4.67 5.92 15.12
CA LYS A 57 -5.85 6.80 15.05
C LYS A 57 -7.02 6.28 15.88
N ALA A 58 -7.20 4.96 15.91
CA ALA A 58 -8.22 4.32 16.72
C ALA A 58 -7.98 4.52 18.23
N MET A 59 -6.71 4.57 18.67
CA MET A 59 -6.37 4.91 20.05
C MET A 59 -6.70 6.36 20.43
N GLU A 60 -6.76 7.26 19.43
CA GLU A 60 -7.00 8.70 19.63
C GLU A 60 -8.49 9.08 19.62
N ASP A 61 -9.34 8.27 18.98
CA ASP A 61 -10.76 8.58 18.76
C ASP A 61 -11.66 7.33 18.91
N PRO A 62 -12.59 7.30 19.88
CA PRO A 62 -13.55 6.20 20.05
C PRO A 62 -14.42 5.89 18.82
N GLU A 63 -14.71 6.89 17.97
CA GLU A 63 -15.45 6.66 16.72
C GLU A 63 -14.60 5.86 15.72
N LEU A 64 -13.29 6.08 15.70
CA LEU A 64 -12.36 5.34 14.84
C LEU A 64 -12.04 3.95 15.41
N GLU A 65 -11.97 3.79 16.73
CA GLU A 65 -11.84 2.47 17.37
C GLU A 65 -12.99 1.53 16.98
N ALA A 66 -14.22 2.04 16.90
CA ALA A 66 -15.38 1.25 16.46
C ALA A 66 -15.29 0.77 15.01
N LEU A 67 -14.48 1.43 14.17
CA LEU A 67 -14.29 1.11 12.76
C LEU A 67 -12.98 0.37 12.47
N LYS A 68 -12.12 0.20 13.47
CA LYS A 68 -10.75 -0.29 13.30
C LYS A 68 -10.69 -1.64 12.58
N GLU A 69 -11.44 -2.64 13.07
CA GLU A 69 -11.41 -4.00 12.53
C GLU A 69 -11.84 -4.04 11.06
N ASP A 70 -12.92 -3.34 10.72
CA ASP A 70 -13.43 -3.25 9.34
C ASP A 70 -12.40 -2.58 8.43
N ARG A 71 -11.79 -1.47 8.86
CA ARG A 71 -10.77 -0.76 8.06
C ARG A 71 -9.49 -1.56 7.85
N MET A 72 -9.08 -2.32 8.86
CA MET A 72 -7.92 -3.22 8.73
C MET A 72 -8.24 -4.35 7.74
N ALA A 73 -9.42 -4.96 7.83
CA ALA A 73 -9.84 -6.02 6.91
C ALA A 73 -9.96 -5.52 5.46
N GLU A 74 -10.57 -4.35 5.25
CA GLU A 74 -10.64 -3.67 3.94
C GLU A 74 -9.23 -3.45 3.37
N THR A 75 -8.31 -2.89 4.16
CA THR A 75 -6.93 -2.63 3.75
C THR A 75 -6.20 -3.90 3.34
N SER A 76 -6.27 -4.94 4.16
CA SER A 76 -5.61 -6.22 3.85
C SER A 76 -6.20 -6.86 2.59
N GLN A 77 -7.52 -6.79 2.40
CA GLN A 77 -8.13 -7.30 1.16
C GLN A 77 -7.64 -6.54 -0.07
N GLU A 78 -7.59 -5.20 -0.04
CA GLU A 78 -7.12 -4.39 -1.15
C GLU A 78 -5.66 -4.71 -1.52
N ILE A 79 -4.80 -4.92 -0.52
CA ILE A 79 -3.41 -5.30 -0.74
C ILE A 79 -3.30 -6.71 -1.34
N GLU A 80 -4.06 -7.69 -0.84
CA GLU A 80 -4.11 -9.04 -1.42
C GLU A 80 -4.55 -9.03 -2.89
N GLU A 81 -5.53 -8.19 -3.23
CA GLU A 81 -5.97 -8.01 -4.62
C GLU A 81 -4.84 -7.46 -5.49
N LEU A 82 -4.10 -6.47 -5.02
CA LEU A 82 -2.95 -5.90 -5.75
C LEU A 82 -1.81 -6.92 -5.93
N VAL A 83 -1.53 -7.73 -4.90
CA VAL A 83 -0.54 -8.82 -5.00
C VAL A 83 -1.00 -9.85 -6.05
N ALA A 84 -2.26 -10.27 -6.00
CA ALA A 84 -2.80 -11.23 -6.95
C ALA A 84 -2.84 -10.69 -8.39
N GLU A 85 -3.10 -9.40 -8.59
CA GLU A 85 -3.05 -8.74 -9.89
C GLU A 85 -1.62 -8.63 -10.43
N TRP A 86 -0.64 -8.43 -9.57
CA TRP A 86 0.76 -8.41 -9.96
C TRP A 86 1.21 -9.78 -10.49
N ASP A 87 0.75 -10.86 -9.88
CA ASP A 87 1.11 -12.24 -10.21
C ASP A 87 0.51 -12.79 -11.52
N ARG A 88 -0.44 -12.08 -12.12
CA ARG A 88 -1.08 -12.42 -13.40
C ARG A 88 -0.32 -11.84 -14.59
#